data_AF-F3PCT0-F1
#
_entry.id   AF-F3PCT0-F1
#
_cell.length_a   1.000
_cell.length_b   1.000
_cell.length_c   1.000
_cell.angle_alpha   90.00
_cell.angle_beta   90.00
_cell.angle_gamma   90.00
#
_symmetry.space_group_name_H-M   'P 1'
#
loop_
_entity.id
_entity.type
_entity.pdbx_description
1 polymer ?
#
loop_
_entity_poly.entity_id
_entity_poly.type
_entity_poly.pdbx_seq_one_letter_code
_entity_poly.pdbx_strand_id
1 'polypeptide(L)' 'MLGTGDSTATTFAEADTTAEISKICEPLMNSYVGSPSKASSYKILGVTPSQESWDQGDRTFVCLAQNADKSPLNNSIKNS' A
#
# COMPACT_ATOMS: atom_id res chain seq x y z
N MET A 1 5.02 -7.38 -4.14
CA MET A 1 4.14 -6.27 -4.51
C MET A 1 2.69 -6.74 -4.38
N LEU A 2 1.82 -5.95 -3.74
CA LEU A 2 0.39 -6.26 -3.59
C LEU A 2 -0.41 -5.81 -4.81
N GLY A 3 -0.06 -4.65 -5.37
CA GLY A 3 -0.73 -4.03 -6.50
C GLY A 3 -0.53 -2.51 -6.47
N THR A 4 -1.37 -1.83 -7.24
CA THR A 4 -1.46 -0.36 -7.26
C THR A 4 -2.89 0.09 -6.96
N GLY A 5 -3.03 1.32 -6.48
CA GLY A 5 -4.33 1.97 -6.30
C GLY A 5 -4.19 3.48 -6.39
N ASP A 6 -5.27 4.16 -6.75
CA ASP A 6 -5.25 5.60 -6.98
C ASP A 6 -5.82 6.38 -5.79
N SER A 7 -5.17 7.48 -5.43
CA SER A 7 -5.69 8.41 -4.44
C SER A 7 -6.71 9.37 -5.04
N THR A 8 -7.73 9.69 -4.23
CA THR A 8 -8.71 10.73 -4.53
C THR A 8 -8.41 12.04 -3.77
N ALA A 9 -7.26 12.12 -3.09
CA ALA A 9 -6.84 13.33 -2.39
C ALA A 9 -6.67 14.49 -3.37
N THR A 10 -6.93 15.70 -2.91
CA THR A 10 -6.86 16.90 -3.76
C THR A 10 -5.42 17.42 -3.80
N THR A 11 -4.70 17.29 -2.69
CA THR A 11 -3.32 17.77 -2.56
C THR A 11 -2.34 16.62 -2.30
N PHE A 12 -1.07 16.83 -2.68
CA PHE A 12 -0.01 15.89 -2.36
C PHE A 12 0.15 15.67 -0.85
N ALA A 13 0.02 16.73 -0.05
CA ALA A 13 0.13 16.65 1.40
C ALA A 13 -0.99 15.81 2.05
N GLU A 14 -2.20 15.80 1.47
CA GLU A 14 -3.27 14.88 1.88
C GLU A 14 -2.96 13.43 1.48
N ALA A 15 -2.38 13.26 0.29
CA ALA A 15 -2.05 11.96 -0.28
C ALA A 15 -0.88 11.27 0.46
N ASP A 16 0.12 12.04 0.90
CA ASP A 16 1.32 11.53 1.58
C ASP A 16 1.10 11.39 3.09
N THR A 17 -0.02 10.78 3.48
CA THR A 17 -0.36 10.48 4.86
C THR A 17 -0.51 8.98 5.06
N THR A 18 -0.17 8.50 6.25
CA THR A 18 -0.40 7.09 6.63
C THR A 18 -1.87 6.68 6.47
N ALA A 19 -2.80 7.61 6.71
CA ALA A 19 -4.24 7.35 6.60
C ALA A 19 -4.67 7.09 5.15
N GLU A 20 -4.22 7.92 4.19
CA GLU A 20 -4.54 7.72 2.77
C GLU A 20 -3.86 6.46 2.22
N ILE A 21 -2.61 6.21 2.62
CA ILE A 21 -1.91 4.96 2.28
C ILE A 21 -2.68 3.73 2.79
N SER A 22 -3.12 3.73 4.05
CA SER A 22 -3.93 2.64 4.63
C SER A 22 -5.22 2.44 3.84
N LYS A 23 -5.96 3.53 3.56
CA LYS A 23 -7.21 3.51 2.81
C LYS A 23 -7.04 2.85 1.42
N ILE A 24 -5.92 3.10 0.74
CA ILE A 24 -5.64 2.56 -0.60
C ILE A 24 -5.11 1.12 -0.52
N CYS A 25 -4.16 0.86 0.38
CA CYS A 25 -3.38 -0.37 0.36
C CYS A 25 -3.93 -1.49 1.24
N GLU A 26 -4.72 -1.22 2.29
CA GLU A 26 -5.33 -2.26 3.15
C GLU A 26 -6.29 -3.19 2.39
N PRO A 27 -7.18 -2.69 1.52
CA PRO A 27 -8.04 -3.56 0.71
C PRO A 27 -7.22 -4.50 -0.18
N LEU A 28 -6.12 -4.01 -0.76
CA LEU A 28 -5.23 -4.80 -1.60
C LEU A 28 -4.50 -5.90 -0.81
N MET A 29 -4.01 -5.58 0.39
CA MET A 29 -3.42 -6.56 1.30
C MET A 29 -4.42 -7.67 1.63
N ASN A 30 -5.62 -7.29 2.10
CA ASN A 30 -6.67 -8.22 2.48
C ASN A 30 -7.05 -9.15 1.32
N SER A 31 -7.17 -8.60 0.11
CA SER A 31 -7.44 -9.39 -1.10
C SER A 31 -6.28 -10.32 -1.46
N TYR A 32 -5.04 -9.90 -1.26
CA TYR A 32 -3.86 -10.67 -1.66
C TYR A 32 -3.63 -11.88 -0.74
N VAL A 33 -3.80 -11.71 0.57
CA VAL A 33 -3.63 -12.79 1.57
C VAL A 33 -4.92 -13.60 1.79
N GLY A 34 -6.07 -13.06 1.36
CA GLY A 34 -7.37 -13.74 1.38
C GLY A 34 -8.22 -13.49 2.62
N SER A 35 -7.71 -12.83 3.66
CA SER A 35 -8.53 -12.34 4.78
C SER A 35 -7.84 -11.24 5.60
N PRO A 36 -8.59 -10.37 6.30
CA PRO A 36 -8.02 -9.41 7.25
C PRO A 36 -7.26 -10.05 8.41
N SER A 37 -7.70 -11.22 8.87
CA SER A 37 -7.01 -11.95 9.96
C SER A 37 -5.60 -12.37 9.56
N LYS A 38 -5.40 -12.83 8.33
CA LYS A 38 -4.09 -13.18 7.77
C LYS A 38 -3.23 -11.94 7.50
N ALA A 39 -3.86 -10.83 7.12
CA ALA A 39 -3.16 -9.56 6.87
C ALA A 39 -2.47 -9.00 8.12
N SER A 40 -2.99 -9.30 9.32
CA SER A 40 -2.44 -8.82 10.60
C SER A 40 -1.00 -9.24 10.89
N SER A 41 -0.49 -10.30 10.23
CA SER A 41 0.92 -10.74 10.33
C SER A 41 1.88 -9.84 9.53
N TYR A 42 1.34 -8.92 8.73
CA TYR A 42 2.10 -8.10 7.81
C TYR A 42 1.86 -6.61 8.08
N LYS A 43 2.86 -5.81 7.69
CA LYS A 43 2.75 -4.35 7.56
C LYS A 43 2.57 -3.99 6.10
N ILE A 44 1.88 -2.88 5.90
CA ILE A 44 1.69 -2.27 4.59
C ILE A 44 2.67 -1.12 4.45
N LEU A 45 3.32 -1.04 3.28
CA LEU A 45 4.10 0.10 2.85
C LEU A 45 3.47 0.62 1.57
N GLY A 46 3.12 1.91 1.54
CA GLY A 46 2.72 2.60 0.32
C GLY A 46 3.88 3.42 -0.21
N VAL A 47 4.15 3.31 -1.50
CA VAL A 47 5.01 4.26 -2.21
C VAL A 47 4.09 5.27 -2.88
N THR A 48 4.04 6.47 -2.29
CA THR A 48 3.39 7.66 -2.85
C THR A 48 4.16 8.10 -4.11
N PRO A 49 3.49 8.59 -5.17
CA PRO A 49 4.20 9.28 -6.26
C PRO A 49 5.02 10.47 -5.72
N SER A 50 6.01 10.95 -6.45
CA SER A 50 6.69 12.20 -6.05
C SER A 50 5.74 13.40 -6.21
N GLN A 51 6.05 14.52 -5.54
CA GLN A 51 5.34 15.79 -5.76
C GLN A 51 5.31 16.17 -7.25
N GLU A 52 6.42 15.99 -7.97
CA GLU A 52 6.50 16.30 -9.40
C GLU A 52 5.54 15.43 -10.24
N SER A 53 5.51 14.12 -9.99
CA SER A 53 4.57 13.22 -10.66
C SER A 53 3.12 13.56 -10.31
N TRP A 54 2.85 13.93 -9.05
CA TRP A 54 1.55 14.39 -8.60
C TRP A 54 1.10 15.65 -9.34
N ASP A 55 1.98 16.63 -9.51
CA ASP A 55 1.67 17.86 -10.23
C ASP A 55 1.40 17.59 -11.73
N GLN A 56 1.93 16.48 -12.27
CA GLN A 56 1.65 15.98 -13.62
C GLN A 56 0.40 15.09 -13.72
N GLY A 57 -0.31 14.88 -12.61
CA GLY A 57 -1.57 14.13 -12.57
C GLY A 57 -1.45 12.66 -12.15
N ASP A 58 -0.24 12.19 -11.80
CA ASP A 58 -0.08 10.85 -11.24
C ASP A 58 -0.73 10.77 -9.85
N ARG A 59 -1.62 9.81 -9.68
CA ARG A 59 -2.32 9.56 -8.42
C ARG A 59 -2.07 8.13 -7.92
N THR A 60 -1.18 7.38 -8.59
CA THR A 60 -1.03 5.95 -8.40
C THR A 60 -0.02 5.64 -7.30
N PHE A 61 -0.47 4.89 -6.30
CA PHE A 61 0.34 4.37 -5.21
C PHE A 61 0.76 2.94 -5.53
N VAL A 62 2.00 2.59 -5.16
CA VAL A 62 2.46 1.19 -5.18
C VAL A 62 2.37 0.62 -3.77
N CYS A 63 1.57 -0.44 -3.60
CA CYS A 63 1.35 -1.06 -2.31
C CYS A 63 2.22 -2.32 -2.14
N LEU A 64 2.94 -2.39 -1.03
CA LEU A 64 3.87 -3.46 -0.69
C LEU A 64 3.52 -4.06 0.67
N ALA A 65 3.80 -5.35 0.80
CA ALA A 65 3.77 -6.04 2.08
C ALA A 65 5.18 -6.09 2.68
N GLN A 66 5.26 -6.05 4.00
CA GLN A 66 6.45 -6.29 4.79
C GLN A 66 6.10 -7.19 5.96
N ASN A 67 7.00 -8.09 6.39
CA ASN A 67 6.80 -8.78 7.67
C ASN A 67 6.77 -7.75 8.81
N ALA A 68 5.93 -7.97 9.83
CA ALA A 68 5.81 -7.03 10.94
C ALA A 68 7.13 -6.80 11.70
N ASP A 69 7.99 -7.83 11.72
CA ASP A 69 9.34 -7.85 12.31
C ASP A 69 10.44 -7.28 11.38
N LYS A 70 10.07 -6.82 10.17
CA LYS A 70 10.95 -6.30 9.12
C LYS A 70 11.91 -7.32 8.50
N SER A 71 11.77 -8.60 8.81
CA SER A 71 12.51 -9.65 8.09
C SER A 71 12.11 -9.66 6.60
N PRO A 72 13.02 -10.08 5.70
CA PRO A 72 12.70 -10.15 4.28
C PRO A 72 11.55 -11.13 3.99
N LEU A 73 10.66 -10.72 3.09
CA LEU A 73 9.70 -11.64 2.48
C LEU A 73 10.42 -12.47 1.42
N ASN A 74 10.84 -13.68 1.78
CA ASN A 74 11.55 -14.59 0.88
C ASN A 74 10.62 -15.43 -0.01
N ASN A 75 9.32 -15.44 0.29
CA ASN A 75 8.30 -16.19 -0.42
C ASN A 75 7.07 -15.31 -0.70
N SER A 76 6.25 -15.73 -1.66
CA SER A 76 4.95 -15.10 -1.87
C SER A 76 4.04 -15.35 -0.67
N ILE A 77 3.35 -14.29 -0.22
CA ILE A 77 2.35 -14.35 0.86
C ILE A 77 0.92 -14.51 0.31
N LYS A 78 0.78 -14.76 -1.00
CA LYS A 78 -0.53 -14.89 -1.63
C LYS A 78 -1.27 -16.09 -1.02
N ASN A 79 -2.47 -15.86 -0.50
CA ASN A 79 -3.28 -16.86 0.21
C ASN A 79 -2.60 -17.52 1.44
N SER A 80 -1.53 -16.91 1.99
CA SER A 80 -0.82 -17.35 3.21
C SER A 80 -1.74 -17.49 4.41
#